data_AF-A0AAQ4CMN2-F1
#
_entry.id   AF-A0AAQ4CMN2-F1
#
_cell.length_a   1.000
_cell.length_b   1.000
_cell.length_c   1.000
_cell.angle_alpha   90.00
_cell.angle_beta   90.00
_cell.angle_gamma   90.00
#
_symmetry.space_group_name_H-M   'P 1'
#
loop_
_entity.id
_entity.type
_entity.pdbx_description
1 polymer ?
#
loop_
_entity_poly.entity_id
_entity_poly.type
_entity_poly.pdbx_seq_one_letter_code
_entity_poly.pdbx_strand_id
1 'polypeptide(L)'
;MKVKFIYILLFSILTYISSFLYNFLLPFILSLGILYRRVSLILTELLIAILSLIILYTFNKIYIYDYTLRALTLMNLFFILSDYTDRSSILDLLGSKGISVVIALSYYPRFYEMASKVSFYAGIRKISLLNLKRVLLPILVETVKIAENLYIAYTIKLFGKYQHKFGFKPSKNDILFLILGVTVLCLSFLLST
;
A
#
# COMPACT_ATOMS: atom_id res chain seq x y z
N MET A 1 1.34 7.55 12.49
CA MET A 1 1.69 6.55 13.52
C MET A 1 2.43 5.45 12.81
N LYS A 2 3.59 5.00 13.29
CA LYS A 2 4.32 3.89 12.68
C LYS A 2 4.17 2.62 13.53
N VAL A 3 4.10 1.48 12.84
CA VAL A 3 3.83 0.14 13.34
C VAL A 3 4.94 -0.77 12.84
N LYS A 4 5.41 -1.67 13.69
CA LYS A 4 6.46 -2.62 13.32
C LYS A 4 5.97 -3.55 12.21
N PHE A 5 6.87 -3.89 11.29
CA PHE A 5 6.56 -4.62 10.07
C PHE A 5 5.88 -5.97 10.33
N ILE A 6 6.29 -6.72 11.36
CA ILE A 6 5.63 -7.98 11.74
C ILE A 6 4.14 -7.79 12.01
N TYR A 7 3.78 -6.76 12.77
CA TYR A 7 2.41 -6.60 13.26
C TYR A 7 1.48 -6.12 12.16
N ILE A 8 1.99 -5.22 11.30
CA ILE A 8 1.21 -4.77 10.16
C ILE A 8 1.11 -5.84 9.08
N LEU A 9 2.14 -6.68 8.90
CA LEU A 9 2.09 -7.83 8.00
C LEU A 9 1.10 -8.88 8.51
N LEU A 10 1.09 -9.18 9.82
CA LEU A 10 0.08 -10.06 10.43
C LEU A 10 -1.32 -9.49 10.25
N PHE A 11 -1.52 -8.20 10.51
CA PHE A 11 -2.78 -7.51 10.25
C PHE A 11 -3.22 -7.67 8.78
N SER A 12 -2.33 -7.43 7.83
CA SER A 12 -2.61 -7.56 6.40
C SER A 12 -2.93 -8.99 5.99
N ILE A 13 -2.27 -9.99 6.56
CA ILE A 13 -2.58 -11.40 6.31
C ILE A 13 -3.96 -11.76 6.86
N LEU A 14 -4.27 -11.36 8.10
CA LEU A 14 -5.57 -11.64 8.73
C LEU A 14 -6.72 -11.01 7.95
N THR A 15 -6.55 -9.77 7.51
CA THR A 15 -7.54 -9.05 6.69
C THR A 15 -7.66 -9.59 5.27
N TYR A 16 -6.57 -10.07 4.68
CA TYR A 16 -6.61 -10.76 3.40
C TYR A 16 -7.37 -12.09 3.50
N ILE A 17 -7.05 -12.91 4.50
CA ILE A 17 -7.72 -14.18 4.76
C ILE A 17 -9.22 -13.95 5.00
N SER A 18 -9.59 -12.92 5.77
CA SER A 18 -11.00 -12.62 6.04
C SER A 18 -11.77 -12.18 4.79
N SER A 19 -11.13 -11.44 3.88
CA SER A 19 -11.70 -11.01 2.59
C SER A 19 -11.87 -12.18 1.62
N PHE A 20 -10.94 -13.12 1.63
CA PHE A 20 -10.95 -14.25 0.70
C PHE A 20 -11.88 -15.37 1.15
N LEU A 21 -11.78 -15.81 2.41
CA LEU A 21 -12.46 -17.01 2.90
C LEU A 21 -13.87 -16.75 3.46
N TYR A 22 -14.15 -15.55 3.97
CA TYR A 22 -15.38 -15.31 4.73
C TYR A 22 -16.25 -14.22 4.09
N ASN A 23 -15.89 -12.95 4.30
CA ASN A 23 -16.73 -11.81 3.88
C ASN A 23 -15.86 -10.71 3.29
N PHE A 24 -16.20 -10.26 2.07
CA PHE A 24 -15.45 -9.24 1.33
C PHE A 24 -15.81 -7.79 1.71
N LEU A 25 -16.97 -7.55 2.34
CA LEU A 25 -17.42 -6.19 2.70
C LEU A 25 -16.73 -5.63 3.94
N LEU A 26 -16.63 -6.43 5.01
CA LEU A 26 -16.04 -6.01 6.28
C LEU A 26 -14.56 -5.58 6.15
N PRO A 27 -13.68 -6.35 5.48
CA PRO A 27 -12.30 -5.96 5.26
C PRO A 27 -12.17 -4.73 4.38
N PHE A 28 -13.07 -4.56 3.41
CA PHE A 28 -13.12 -3.37 2.56
C PHE A 28 -13.45 -2.11 3.37
N ILE A 29 -14.51 -2.13 4.17
CA ILE A 29 -14.92 -1.00 5.02
C ILE A 29 -13.82 -0.66 6.02
N LEU A 30 -13.21 -1.67 6.67
CA LEU A 30 -12.11 -1.45 7.60
C LEU A 30 -10.90 -0.82 6.89
N SER A 31 -10.55 -1.29 5.69
CA SER A 31 -9.43 -0.76 4.94
C SER A 31 -9.63 0.72 4.55
N LEU A 32 -10.86 1.11 4.18
CA LEU A 32 -11.23 2.51 3.95
C LEU A 32 -11.14 3.34 5.24
N GLY A 33 -11.62 2.80 6.36
CA GLY A 33 -11.58 3.46 7.67
C GLY A 33 -10.16 3.77 8.14
N ILE A 34 -9.21 2.85 7.91
CA ILE A 34 -7.79 3.08 8.24
C ILE A 34 -7.19 4.16 7.34
N LEU A 35 -7.58 4.19 6.06
CA LEU A 35 -7.12 5.17 5.07
C LEU A 35 -7.88 6.49 5.08
N TYR A 36 -8.63 6.82 6.15
CA TYR A 36 -9.51 8.00 6.24
C TYR A 36 -8.87 9.35 5.83
N ARG A 37 -7.54 9.47 5.95
CA ARG A 37 -6.80 10.69 5.56
C ARG A 37 -6.68 10.87 4.05
N ARG A 38 -6.85 9.81 3.26
CA ARG A 38 -6.74 9.81 1.79
C ARG A 38 -8.13 9.88 1.15
N VAL A 39 -8.87 10.97 1.44
CA VAL A 39 -10.27 11.17 0.97
C VAL A 39 -10.41 11.00 -0.55
N SER A 40 -9.44 11.50 -1.33
CA SER A 40 -9.46 11.34 -2.79
C SER A 40 -9.41 9.87 -3.23
N LEU A 41 -8.64 9.03 -2.52
CA LEU A 41 -8.48 7.61 -2.85
C LEU A 41 -9.77 6.85 -2.49
N ILE A 42 -10.32 7.13 -1.30
CA ILE A 42 -11.60 6.58 -0.84
C ILE A 42 -12.73 6.91 -1.82
N LEU A 43 -12.83 8.17 -2.26
CA LEU A 43 -13.85 8.58 -3.23
C LEU A 43 -13.71 7.82 -4.54
N THR A 44 -12.50 7.67 -5.07
CA THR A 44 -12.27 6.91 -6.30
C THR A 44 -12.63 5.44 -6.15
N GLU A 45 -12.32 4.82 -5.02
CA GLU A 45 -12.65 3.40 -4.79
C GLU A 45 -14.15 3.17 -4.62
N LEU A 46 -14.85 4.05 -3.90
CA LEU A 46 -16.30 3.99 -3.79
C LEU A 46 -16.97 4.16 -5.16
N LEU A 47 -16.47 5.08 -5.98
CA LEU A 47 -16.97 5.30 -7.33
C LEU A 47 -16.75 4.05 -8.20
N ILE A 48 -15.56 3.43 -8.14
CA ILE A 48 -15.27 2.17 -8.83
C ILE A 48 -16.18 1.04 -8.33
N ALA A 49 -16.37 0.90 -7.02
CA ALA A 49 -17.23 -0.12 -6.44
C ALA A 49 -18.68 0.04 -6.93
N ILE A 50 -19.25 1.25 -6.86
CA ILE A 50 -20.61 1.54 -7.32
C ILE A 50 -20.77 1.30 -8.82
N LEU A 51 -19.86 1.83 -9.64
CA LEU A 51 -19.89 1.59 -11.09
C LEU A 51 -19.78 0.11 -11.44
N SER A 52 -18.88 -0.61 -10.76
CA SER A 52 -18.72 -2.04 -10.98
C SER A 52 -19.99 -2.81 -10.61
N LEU A 53 -20.68 -2.43 -9.53
CA LEU A 53 -21.96 -3.04 -9.15
C LEU A 53 -23.03 -2.80 -10.21
N ILE A 54 -23.17 -1.55 -10.70
CA ILE A 54 -24.16 -1.20 -11.73
C ILE A 54 -23.90 -2.00 -13.01
N ILE A 55 -22.65 -2.03 -13.48
CA ILE A 55 -22.26 -2.75 -14.69
C ILE A 55 -22.49 -4.26 -14.52
N LEU A 56 -22.06 -4.84 -13.40
CA LEU A 56 -22.22 -6.29 -13.19
C LEU A 56 -23.68 -6.69 -13.00
N TYR A 57 -24.50 -5.81 -12.43
CA TYR A 57 -25.95 -5.99 -12.33
C TYR A 57 -26.60 -5.99 -13.71
N THR A 58 -26.28 -5.03 -14.59
CA THR A 58 -26.87 -4.97 -15.95
C THR A 58 -26.50 -6.17 -16.81
N PHE A 59 -25.31 -6.76 -16.61
CA PHE A 59 -24.87 -7.96 -17.32
C PHE A 59 -25.23 -9.29 -16.62
N ASN A 60 -25.99 -9.26 -15.51
CA ASN A 60 -26.31 -10.44 -14.69
C ASN A 60 -25.08 -11.24 -14.21
N LYS A 61 -23.95 -10.56 -13.99
CA LYS A 61 -22.67 -11.15 -13.53
C LYS A 61 -22.30 -10.68 -12.12
N ILE A 62 -23.28 -10.58 -11.24
CA ILE A 62 -23.11 -10.08 -9.86
C ILE A 62 -22.10 -10.93 -9.08
N TYR A 63 -21.97 -12.22 -9.40
CA TYR A 63 -20.99 -13.12 -8.80
C TYR A 63 -19.52 -12.73 -9.04
N ILE A 64 -19.23 -11.74 -9.90
CA ILE A 64 -17.87 -11.21 -10.12
C ILE A 64 -17.55 -10.05 -9.15
N TYR A 65 -18.57 -9.49 -8.50
CA TYR A 65 -18.44 -8.30 -7.65
C TYR A 65 -17.62 -8.56 -6.37
N ASP A 66 -17.59 -9.80 -5.88
CA ASP A 66 -16.73 -10.19 -4.77
C ASP A 66 -15.24 -10.04 -5.14
N TYR A 67 -14.84 -10.36 -6.38
CA TYR A 67 -13.48 -10.20 -6.87
C TYR A 67 -13.08 -8.72 -7.00
N THR A 68 -14.00 -7.84 -7.42
CA THR A 68 -13.69 -6.40 -7.54
C THR A 68 -13.39 -5.80 -6.17
N LEU A 69 -14.22 -6.10 -5.16
CA LEU A 69 -13.99 -5.64 -3.80
C LEU A 69 -12.72 -6.26 -3.19
N ARG A 70 -12.46 -7.55 -3.41
CA ARG A 70 -11.20 -8.19 -2.99
C ARG A 70 -9.97 -7.50 -3.59
N ALA A 71 -10.00 -7.16 -4.87
CA ALA A 71 -8.90 -6.44 -5.53
C ALA A 71 -8.66 -5.06 -4.90
N LEU A 72 -9.72 -4.30 -4.60
CA LEU A 72 -9.63 -3.02 -3.91
C LEU A 72 -9.09 -3.20 -2.48
N THR A 73 -9.52 -4.22 -1.74
CA THR A 73 -8.95 -4.50 -0.40
C THR A 73 -7.46 -4.76 -0.46
N LEU A 74 -6.96 -5.50 -1.46
CA LEU A 74 -5.53 -5.76 -1.64
C LEU A 74 -4.74 -4.48 -1.92
N MET A 75 -5.26 -3.60 -2.78
CA MET A 75 -4.66 -2.28 -3.02
C MET A 75 -4.60 -1.46 -1.72
N ASN A 76 -5.68 -1.45 -0.94
CA ASN A 76 -5.70 -0.73 0.34
C ASN A 76 -4.73 -1.30 1.36
N LEU A 77 -4.63 -2.62 1.48
CA LEU A 77 -3.65 -3.25 2.36
C LEU A 77 -2.21 -2.87 1.97
N PHE A 78 -1.92 -2.78 0.67
CA PHE A 78 -0.63 -2.28 0.19
C PHE A 78 -0.37 -0.83 0.60
N PHE A 79 -1.35 0.07 0.45
CA PHE A 79 -1.22 1.46 0.89
C PHE A 79 -1.05 1.56 2.41
N ILE A 80 -1.77 0.77 3.19
CA ILE A 80 -1.66 0.72 4.65
C ILE A 80 -0.25 0.25 5.06
N LEU A 81 0.27 -0.81 4.44
CA LEU A 81 1.64 -1.27 4.62
C LEU A 81 2.66 -0.18 4.28
N SER A 82 2.48 0.54 3.17
CA SER A 82 3.38 1.63 2.77
C SER A 82 3.40 2.80 3.75
N ASP A 83 2.24 3.20 4.27
CA ASP A 83 2.10 4.42 5.07
C ASP A 83 2.43 4.21 6.55
N TYR A 84 2.05 3.06 7.12
CA TYR A 84 2.10 2.81 8.55
C TYR A 84 3.29 1.94 8.98
N THR A 85 4.02 1.31 8.05
CA THR A 85 5.17 0.47 8.43
C THR A 85 6.37 1.30 8.92
N ASP A 86 6.94 0.88 10.04
CA ASP A 86 8.25 1.36 10.49
C ASP A 86 9.37 0.69 9.69
N ARG A 87 10.09 1.50 8.91
CA ARG A 87 11.04 1.01 7.91
C ARG A 87 12.30 0.40 8.52
N SER A 88 12.72 0.90 9.69
CA SER A 88 13.80 0.30 10.48
C SER A 88 13.46 -1.15 10.86
N SER A 89 12.21 -1.41 11.26
CA SER A 89 11.79 -2.76 11.65
C SER A 89 11.80 -3.78 10.51
N ILE A 90 11.76 -3.33 9.25
CA ILE A 90 11.96 -4.19 8.08
C ILE A 90 13.43 -4.63 7.98
N LEU A 91 14.36 -3.69 8.19
CA LEU A 91 15.81 -3.97 8.16
C LEU A 91 16.22 -4.84 9.34
N ASP A 92 15.58 -4.68 10.49
CA ASP A 92 15.78 -5.54 11.63
C ASP A 92 15.40 -6.98 11.26
N LEU A 93 14.24 -7.18 10.61
CA LEU A 93 13.69 -8.50 10.24
C LEU A 93 14.40 -9.21 9.12
N LEU A 94 14.64 -8.51 8.02
CA LEU A 94 15.14 -9.11 6.80
C LEU A 94 16.63 -8.85 6.61
N GLY A 95 17.28 -8.14 7.54
CA GLY A 95 18.67 -7.72 7.41
C GLY A 95 18.92 -6.95 6.12
N SER A 96 20.03 -7.24 5.45
CA SER A 96 20.38 -6.63 4.16
C SER A 96 19.40 -6.97 3.02
N LYS A 97 18.68 -8.09 3.09
CA LYS A 97 17.67 -8.46 2.09
C LYS A 97 16.41 -7.58 2.19
N GLY A 98 16.17 -6.97 3.35
CA GLY A 98 15.05 -6.04 3.59
C GLY A 98 15.20 -4.69 2.89
N ILE A 99 16.40 -4.38 2.41
CA ILE A 99 16.73 -3.11 1.76
C ILE A 99 15.84 -2.88 0.54
N SER A 100 15.68 -3.89 -0.31
CA SER A 100 14.83 -3.81 -1.51
C SER A 100 13.36 -3.50 -1.14
N VAL A 101 12.86 -4.08 -0.04
CA VAL A 101 11.49 -3.84 0.45
C VAL A 101 11.35 -2.42 1.00
N VAL A 102 12.33 -1.94 1.77
CA VAL A 102 12.35 -0.56 2.26
C VAL A 102 12.41 0.44 1.10
N ILE A 103 13.20 0.14 0.06
CA ILE A 103 13.27 0.96 -1.15
C ILE A 103 11.90 0.98 -1.83
N ALA A 104 11.29 -0.18 -2.10
CA ALA A 104 9.97 -0.24 -2.74
C ALA A 104 8.92 0.59 -1.98
N LEU A 105 8.81 0.41 -0.67
CA LEU A 105 7.83 1.12 0.17
C LEU A 105 8.13 2.62 0.33
N SER A 106 9.41 3.02 0.27
CA SER A 106 9.78 4.44 0.42
C SER A 106 9.65 5.21 -0.88
N TYR A 107 9.96 4.57 -2.01
CA TYR A 107 10.10 5.25 -3.29
C TYR A 107 8.84 5.15 -4.15
N TYR A 108 7.98 4.14 -3.96
CA TYR A 108 6.70 4.10 -4.68
C TYR A 108 5.84 5.35 -4.46
N PRO A 109 5.60 5.85 -3.22
CA PRO A 109 4.86 7.09 -3.01
C PRO A 109 5.56 8.31 -3.62
N ARG A 110 6.89 8.34 -3.57
CA ARG A 110 7.71 9.42 -4.12
C ARG A 110 7.64 9.47 -5.64
N PHE A 111 7.69 8.32 -6.31
CA PHE A 111 7.53 8.23 -7.76
C PHE A 111 6.11 8.60 -8.19
N TYR A 112 5.10 8.25 -7.39
CA TYR A 112 3.73 8.70 -7.64
C TYR A 112 3.60 10.23 -7.56
N GLU A 113 4.16 10.86 -6.52
CA GLU A 113 4.17 12.33 -6.38
C GLU A 113 4.96 13.02 -7.51
N MET A 114 6.05 12.40 -7.93
CA MET A 114 6.84 12.90 -9.05
C MET A 114 6.04 12.81 -10.36
N ALA A 115 5.41 11.66 -10.64
CA ALA A 115 4.59 11.47 -11.83
C ALA A 115 3.41 12.44 -11.87
N SER A 116 2.78 12.73 -10.73
CA SER A 116 1.69 13.70 -10.65
C SER A 116 2.16 15.14 -10.88
N LYS A 117 3.35 15.52 -10.41
CA LYS A 117 3.96 16.83 -10.73
C LYS A 117 4.27 16.93 -12.22
N VAL A 118 4.86 15.89 -12.81
CA VAL A 118 5.18 15.87 -14.25
C VAL A 118 3.91 16.00 -15.09
N SER A 119 2.84 15.27 -14.77
CA SER A 119 1.58 15.36 -15.49
C SER A 119 0.93 16.74 -15.34
N PHE A 120 0.97 17.33 -14.15
CA PHE A 120 0.49 18.68 -13.89
C PHE A 120 1.22 19.74 -14.73
N TYR A 121 2.55 19.72 -14.75
CA TYR A 121 3.35 20.65 -15.55
C TYR A 121 3.22 20.41 -17.05
N ALA A 122 3.05 19.16 -17.49
CA ALA A 122 2.75 18.85 -18.89
C ALA A 122 1.41 19.47 -19.32
N GLY A 123 0.39 19.38 -18.45
CA GLY A 123 -0.91 20.03 -18.65
C GLY A 123 -0.81 21.55 -18.80
N ILE A 124 -0.09 22.22 -17.89
CA ILE A 124 0.15 23.68 -17.97
C ILE A 124 0.81 24.07 -19.30
N ARG A 125 1.76 23.25 -19.78
CA ARG A 125 2.51 23.49 -21.01
C ARG A 125 1.78 23.04 -22.28
N LYS A 126 0.51 22.62 -22.18
CA LYS A 126 -0.29 22.05 -23.29
C LYS A 126 0.43 20.90 -24.01
N ILE A 127 1.26 20.16 -23.29
CA ILE A 127 1.91 18.95 -23.81
C ILE A 127 0.91 17.81 -23.62
N SER A 128 0.53 17.16 -24.73
CA SER A 128 -0.32 15.97 -24.67
C SER A 128 0.32 14.89 -23.81
N LEU A 129 -0.45 14.30 -22.89
CA LEU A 129 -0.04 13.16 -22.07
C LEU A 129 0.31 11.92 -22.93
N LEU A 130 -0.20 11.85 -24.16
CA LEU A 130 0.13 10.81 -25.14
C LEU A 130 1.53 10.99 -25.75
N ASN A 131 2.17 12.16 -25.58
CA ASN A 131 3.55 12.36 -25.99
C ASN A 131 4.49 11.75 -24.94
N LEU A 132 4.56 10.41 -24.97
CA LEU A 132 5.30 9.60 -24.01
C LEU A 132 6.74 10.09 -23.86
N LYS A 133 7.42 10.47 -24.95
CA LYS A 133 8.82 10.95 -24.88
C LYS A 133 8.99 12.16 -23.96
N ARG A 134 8.07 13.11 -23.99
CA ARG A 134 8.15 14.33 -23.16
C ARG A 134 7.73 14.11 -21.70
N VAL A 135 6.90 13.11 -21.44
CA VAL A 135 6.40 12.78 -20.09
C VAL A 135 7.31 11.76 -19.39
N LEU A 136 7.78 10.73 -20.10
CA LEU A 136 8.65 9.69 -19.55
C LEU A 136 10.07 10.19 -19.32
N LEU A 137 10.63 11.03 -20.20
CA LEU A 137 12.03 11.43 -20.09
C LEU A 137 12.36 12.08 -18.74
N PRO A 138 11.56 13.05 -18.22
CA PRO A 138 11.77 13.58 -16.86
C PRO A 138 11.70 12.51 -15.78
N ILE A 139 10.72 11.60 -15.87
CA ILE A 139 10.52 10.49 -14.93
C ILE A 139 11.73 9.55 -14.91
N LEU A 140 12.23 9.17 -16.08
CA LEU A 140 13.41 8.33 -16.23
C LEU A 140 14.68 9.00 -15.68
N VAL A 141 14.90 10.27 -15.98
CA VAL A 141 16.09 10.99 -15.50
C VAL A 141 16.10 11.07 -13.97
N GLU A 142 14.97 11.40 -13.35
CA GLU A 142 14.92 11.54 -11.90
C GLU A 142 14.94 10.18 -11.19
N THR A 143 14.34 9.13 -11.77
CA THR A 143 14.43 7.76 -11.24
C THR A 143 15.87 7.25 -11.25
N VAL A 144 16.62 7.47 -12.34
CA VAL A 144 18.06 7.13 -12.43
C VAL A 144 18.86 7.91 -11.40
N LYS A 145 18.65 9.23 -11.30
CA LYS A 145 19.33 10.08 -10.31
C LYS A 145 19.04 9.64 -8.88
N ILE A 146 17.81 9.25 -8.59
CA ILE A 146 17.43 8.69 -7.30
C ILE A 146 18.17 7.38 -7.04
N ALA A 147 18.20 6.47 -8.02
CA ALA A 147 18.89 5.19 -7.89
C ALA A 147 20.40 5.36 -7.62
N GLU A 148 21.06 6.29 -8.31
CA GLU A 148 22.47 6.60 -8.12
C GLU A 148 22.76 7.15 -6.71
N ASN A 149 21.98 8.13 -6.25
CA ASN A 149 22.10 8.67 -4.89
C ASN A 149 21.89 7.60 -3.82
N LEU A 150 20.95 6.68 -4.09
CA LEU A 150 20.61 5.58 -3.20
C LEU A 150 21.75 4.57 -3.14
N TYR A 151 22.35 4.23 -4.29
CA TYR A 151 23.53 3.38 -4.37
C TYR A 151 24.72 3.98 -3.59
N ILE A 152 25.00 5.28 -3.76
CA ILE A 152 26.07 5.97 -3.03
C ILE A 152 25.80 5.94 -1.52
N ALA A 153 24.59 6.32 -1.09
CA ALA A 153 24.23 6.35 0.32
C ALA A 153 24.28 4.96 0.98
N TYR A 154 23.84 3.91 0.27
CA TYR A 154 23.90 2.55 0.78
C TYR A 154 25.31 1.98 0.79
N THR A 155 26.13 2.25 -0.22
CA THR A 155 27.54 1.87 -0.23
C THR A 155 28.26 2.50 0.97
N ILE A 156 28.01 3.76 1.29
CA ILE A 156 28.61 4.40 2.48
C ILE A 156 28.11 3.76 3.80
N LYS A 157 26.83 3.37 3.87
CA LYS A 157 26.19 2.89 5.11
C LYS A 157 26.33 1.39 5.37
N LEU A 158 26.39 0.56 4.32
CA LEU A 158 26.51 -0.90 4.41
C LEU A 158 27.95 -1.37 4.64
N PHE A 159 28.94 -0.67 4.08
CA PHE A 159 30.35 -0.96 4.35
C PHE A 159 30.74 -0.65 5.82
N GLY A 160 29.88 0.07 6.57
CA GLY A 160 30.07 0.39 7.98
C GLY A 160 29.64 -0.69 9.00
N LYS A 161 29.36 -1.95 8.59
CA LYS A 161 28.85 -3.03 9.46
C LYS A 161 27.55 -2.64 10.20
N TYR A 162 26.40 -2.79 9.53
CA TYR A 162 25.10 -2.65 10.17
C TYR A 162 24.87 -3.78 11.20
N GLN A 163 25.00 -3.48 12.49
CA GLN A 163 24.62 -4.35 13.60
C GLN A 163 23.48 -3.69 14.39
N HIS A 164 22.23 -3.98 14.05
CA HIS A 164 21.09 -3.57 14.87
C HIS A 164 20.49 -4.77 15.60
N LYS A 165 20.18 -4.59 16.88
CA LYS A 165 19.56 -5.63 17.72
C LYS A 165 18.04 -5.54 17.59
N PHE A 166 17.43 -6.68 17.31
CA PHE A 166 16.00 -6.83 17.19
C PHE A 166 15.26 -6.49 18.49
N GLY A 167 14.36 -5.50 18.44
CA GLY A 167 13.46 -5.18 19.54
C GLY A 167 12.05 -5.71 19.30
N PHE A 168 11.65 -6.82 19.93
CA PHE A 168 10.32 -7.43 19.73
C PHE A 168 9.19 -6.81 20.55
N LYS A 169 9.48 -5.88 21.47
CA LYS A 169 8.47 -5.34 22.39
C LYS A 169 7.39 -4.56 21.63
N PRO A 170 6.11 -4.94 21.69
CA PRO A 170 5.05 -4.27 20.94
C PRO A 170 4.79 -2.87 21.49
N SER A 171 4.57 -1.91 20.59
CA SER A 171 4.04 -0.60 20.91
C SER A 171 2.50 -0.64 21.03
N LYS A 172 1.89 0.40 21.62
CA LYS A 172 0.42 0.51 21.71
C LYS A 172 -0.26 0.43 20.33
N ASN A 173 0.39 0.95 19.29
CA ASN A 173 -0.13 0.93 17.93
C ASN A 173 -0.03 -0.48 17.30
N ASP A 174 1.04 -1.22 17.60
CA ASP A 174 1.21 -2.60 17.14
C ASP A 174 0.08 -3.49 17.67
N ILE A 175 -0.28 -3.32 18.94
CA ILE A 175 -1.39 -4.03 19.58
C ILE A 175 -2.72 -3.65 18.93
N LEU A 176 -2.94 -2.37 18.65
CA LEU A 176 -4.17 -1.89 18.00
C LEU A 176 -4.38 -2.55 16.63
N PHE A 177 -3.36 -2.57 15.77
CA PHE A 177 -3.44 -3.24 14.47
C PHE A 177 -3.67 -4.75 14.60
N LEU A 178 -3.05 -5.39 15.59
CA LEU A 178 -3.26 -6.82 15.84
C LEU A 178 -4.72 -7.09 16.25
N ILE A 179 -5.26 -6.31 17.20
CA ILE A 179 -6.65 -6.41 17.64
C ILE A 179 -7.59 -6.19 16.45
N LEU A 180 -7.38 -5.14 15.65
CA LEU A 180 -8.21 -4.88 14.46
C LEU A 180 -8.19 -6.04 13.46
N GLY A 181 -7.04 -6.65 13.22
CA GLY A 181 -6.93 -7.79 12.32
C GLY A 181 -7.72 -9.00 12.83
N VAL A 182 -7.62 -9.29 14.12
CA VAL A 182 -8.34 -10.41 14.76
C VAL A 182 -9.85 -10.15 14.80
N THR A 183 -10.28 -8.95 15.19
CA THR A 183 -11.71 -8.61 15.26
C THR A 183 -12.37 -8.70 13.90
N VAL A 184 -11.71 -8.22 12.83
CA VAL A 184 -12.23 -8.35 11.46
C VAL A 184 -12.34 -9.81 11.07
N LEU A 185 -11.34 -10.64 11.37
CA LEU A 185 -11.41 -12.06 11.05
C LEU A 185 -12.58 -12.75 11.77
N CYS A 186 -12.75 -12.50 13.06
CA CYS A 186 -13.86 -13.05 13.84
C CYS A 186 -15.23 -12.54 13.37
N LEU A 187 -15.37 -11.24 13.11
CA LEU A 187 -16.63 -10.65 12.62
C LEU A 187 -16.96 -11.16 11.22
N SER A 188 -15.98 -11.23 10.31
CA SER A 188 -16.19 -11.78 8.97
C SER A 188 -16.62 -13.24 9.03
N PHE A 189 -16.03 -14.04 9.92
CA PHE A 189 -16.44 -15.43 10.13
C PHE A 189 -17.89 -15.52 10.64
N LEU A 190 -18.25 -14.77 11.68
CA LEU A 190 -19.60 -14.76 12.25
C LEU A 190 -20.67 -14.30 11.26
N LEU A 191 -20.35 -13.38 10.34
CA LEU A 191 -21.29 -12.96 9.29
C LEU A 191 -21.35 -13.92 8.10
N SER A 192 -20.42 -14.87 7.99
CA SER A 192 -20.40 -15.86 6.92
C SER A 192 -21.12 -17.16 7.27
N THR A 193 -21.34 -17.41 8.56
CA THR A 193 -22.13 -18.53 9.12
C THR A 193 -23.59 -18.15 9.25
#